data_AF-A0A1S8XRT7-F1
#
_entry.id   AF-A0A1S8XRT7-F1
#
_cell.length_a   1.000
_cell.length_b   1.000
_cell.length_c   1.000
_cell.angle_alpha   90.00
_cell.angle_beta   90.00
_cell.angle_gamma   90.00
#
_symmetry.space_group_name_H-M   'P 1'
#
loop_
_entity.id
_entity.type
_entity.pdbx_description
1 polymer ?
#
loop_
_entity_poly.entity_id
_entity_poly.type
_entity_poly.pdbx_seq_one_letter_code
_entity_poly.pdbx_strand_id
1 'polypeptide(L)'
;MTEGNTIRILDGSTFVVSEDTGDIEATPSEPTGMFSLDTRFLSRWVLTVNGERLNALSYDDLQYYEARFFLVPGMATHYIDAKLSIIRERMVGGSFREQVTILNHDEKPVDLQVRMDAGSDFADLFQVKDEIVNKKGELYAEAEADRLRLGYRRGNFRRETVISCSRTAAYDRNGFSFSVHLEPNEQWSTDIDVQTFALG
;
A
#
# COMPACT_ATOMS: atom_id res chain seq x y z
N MET A 1 -7.38 19.44 -12.79
CA MET A 1 -7.04 18.02 -12.99
C MET A 1 -5.54 17.99 -13.19
N THR A 2 -4.79 17.93 -12.09
CA THR A 2 -3.36 17.65 -12.16
C THR A 2 -3.25 16.24 -12.74
N GLU A 3 -2.55 16.07 -13.85
CA GLU A 3 -2.12 14.74 -14.28
C GLU A 3 -1.31 14.17 -13.12
N GLY A 4 -1.91 13.22 -12.37
CA GLY A 4 -1.23 12.55 -11.27
C GLY A 4 -0.05 11.79 -11.84
N ASN A 5 1.14 12.06 -11.33
CA ASN A 5 2.32 11.34 -11.76
C ASN A 5 2.25 9.92 -11.21
N THR A 6 2.11 8.93 -12.10
CA THR A 6 1.96 7.53 -11.71
C THR A 6 3.30 6.81 -11.77
N ILE A 7 3.65 6.11 -10.69
CA ILE A 7 4.87 5.30 -10.59
C ILE A 7 4.56 3.85 -10.96
N ARG A 8 5.43 3.23 -11.75
CA ARG A 8 5.27 1.87 -12.26
C ARG A 8 6.50 1.02 -12.01
N ILE A 9 6.31 -0.10 -11.32
CA ILE A 9 7.35 -1.11 -11.13
C ILE A 9 6.83 -2.48 -11.58
N LEU A 10 7.71 -3.31 -12.15
CA LEU A 10 7.34 -4.58 -12.81
C LEU A 10 8.42 -5.64 -12.53
N ASP A 11 7.98 -6.87 -12.26
CA ASP A 11 8.80 -8.09 -12.33
C ASP A 11 7.95 -9.27 -12.85
N GLY A 12 8.36 -9.84 -13.99
CA GLY A 12 7.66 -10.94 -14.65
C GLY A 12 6.19 -10.61 -14.98
N SER A 13 5.26 -11.34 -14.37
CA SER A 13 3.82 -11.14 -14.52
C SER A 13 3.18 -10.24 -13.45
N THR A 14 3.98 -9.70 -12.53
CA THR A 14 3.51 -8.86 -11.44
C THR A 14 3.96 -7.42 -11.63
N PHE A 15 3.03 -6.48 -11.56
CA PHE A 15 3.34 -5.06 -11.64
C PHE A 15 2.49 -4.23 -10.69
N VAL A 16 3.00 -3.07 -10.33
CA VAL A 16 2.33 -2.12 -9.44
C VAL A 16 2.26 -0.77 -10.12
N VAL A 17 1.08 -0.15 -10.06
CA VAL A 17 0.85 1.24 -10.45
C VAL A 17 0.36 1.99 -9.22
N SER A 18 1.07 3.04 -8.82
CA SER A 18 0.72 3.87 -7.66
C SER A 18 0.87 5.36 -7.97
N GLU A 19 0.37 6.20 -7.09
CA GLU A 19 0.64 7.64 -7.06
C GLU A 19 2.11 7.91 -6.67
N ASP A 20 2.53 9.17 -6.77
CA ASP A 20 3.85 9.66 -6.37
C ASP A 20 4.08 9.65 -4.84
N THR A 21 3.01 9.44 -4.07
CA THR A 21 3.06 9.13 -2.63
C THR A 21 3.31 7.65 -2.35
N GLY A 22 3.28 6.81 -3.39
CA GLY A 22 3.24 5.35 -3.31
C GLY A 22 1.85 4.80 -3.03
N ASP A 23 0.83 5.63 -2.85
CA ASP A 23 -0.52 5.14 -2.56
C ASP A 23 -1.22 4.51 -3.76
N ILE A 24 -2.13 3.60 -3.45
CA ILE A 24 -3.02 2.95 -4.41
C ILE A 24 -4.44 3.24 -3.97
N GLU A 25 -5.19 3.99 -4.77
CA GLU A 25 -6.63 4.18 -4.63
C GLU A 25 -7.28 3.97 -5.99
N ALA A 26 -7.65 2.72 -6.28
CA ALA A 26 -8.22 2.36 -7.57
C ALA A 26 -9.53 3.14 -7.84
N THR A 27 -9.59 3.81 -8.99
CA THR A 27 -10.82 4.44 -9.48
C THR A 27 -11.21 3.88 -10.85
N PRO A 28 -12.45 4.08 -11.32
CA PRO A 28 -12.85 3.67 -12.67
C PRO A 28 -12.10 4.39 -13.81
N SER A 29 -11.39 5.48 -13.51
CA SER A 29 -10.61 6.29 -14.47
C SER A 29 -9.11 6.09 -14.33
N GLU A 30 -8.62 5.70 -13.15
CA GLU A 30 -7.20 5.53 -12.87
C GLU A 30 -6.93 4.11 -12.34
N PRO A 31 -6.26 3.26 -13.15
CA PRO A 31 -6.03 1.86 -12.78
C PRO A 31 -4.78 1.74 -11.90
N THR A 32 -4.73 2.44 -10.75
CA THR A 32 -3.75 2.11 -9.71
C THR A 32 -4.06 0.73 -9.15
N GLY A 33 -3.02 0.00 -8.76
CA GLY A 33 -3.16 -1.35 -8.23
C GLY A 33 -1.88 -2.16 -8.26
N MET A 34 -1.86 -3.24 -7.48
CA MET A 34 -0.95 -4.36 -7.70
C MET A 34 -1.69 -5.40 -8.54
N PHE A 35 -1.06 -5.80 -9.64
CA PHE A 35 -1.61 -6.75 -10.59
C PHE A 35 -0.71 -7.96 -10.70
N SER A 36 -1.31 -9.13 -10.87
CA SER A 36 -0.62 -10.37 -11.19
C SER A 36 -1.58 -11.25 -11.98
N LEU A 37 -1.09 -11.96 -13.00
CA LEU A 37 -1.93 -12.84 -13.85
C LEU A 37 -3.19 -12.11 -14.35
N ASP A 38 -3.01 -10.90 -14.88
CA ASP A 38 -4.06 -10.00 -15.39
C ASP A 38 -5.17 -9.63 -14.40
N THR A 39 -4.96 -9.89 -13.09
CA THR A 39 -5.91 -9.63 -12.01
C THR A 39 -5.33 -8.61 -11.01
N ARG A 40 -6.14 -7.65 -10.57
CA ARG A 40 -5.79 -6.67 -9.53
C ARG A 40 -5.92 -7.26 -8.12
N PHE A 41 -4.80 -7.65 -7.54
CA PHE A 41 -4.72 -8.22 -6.19
C PHE A 41 -4.73 -7.16 -5.07
N LEU A 42 -4.30 -5.92 -5.34
CA LEU A 42 -4.52 -4.78 -4.44
C LEU A 42 -5.14 -3.62 -5.21
N SER A 43 -6.28 -3.14 -4.73
CA SER A 43 -7.00 -1.97 -5.24
C SER A 43 -6.94 -0.79 -4.26
N ARG A 44 -6.57 -1.03 -3.00
CA ARG A 44 -6.31 0.01 -2.01
C ARG A 44 -5.01 -0.30 -1.24
N TRP A 45 -4.14 0.69 -1.14
CA TRP A 45 -2.90 0.66 -0.36
C TRP A 45 -2.55 2.09 0.05
N VAL A 46 -3.06 2.53 1.19
CA VAL A 46 -3.06 3.95 1.59
C VAL A 46 -2.40 4.10 2.95
N LEU A 47 -1.27 4.82 2.98
CA LEU A 47 -0.57 5.14 4.22
C LEU A 47 -1.09 6.45 4.82
N THR A 48 -1.42 6.42 6.11
CA THR A 48 -1.73 7.61 6.90
C THR A 48 -0.96 7.60 8.21
N VAL A 49 -0.62 8.79 8.70
CA VAL A 49 0.00 9.00 10.02
C VAL A 49 -0.89 9.95 10.79
N ASN A 50 -1.32 9.55 11.99
CA ASN A 50 -2.30 10.26 12.81
C ASN A 50 -3.61 10.59 12.07
N GLY A 51 -3.98 9.73 11.11
CA GLY A 51 -5.18 9.90 10.27
C GLY A 51 -5.01 10.88 9.10
N GLU A 52 -3.83 11.47 8.92
CA GLU A 52 -3.54 12.40 7.83
C GLU A 52 -2.88 11.70 6.64
N ARG A 53 -3.22 12.15 5.42
CA ARG A 53 -2.55 11.73 4.18
C ARG A 53 -1.17 12.37 4.11
N LEU A 54 -0.24 11.69 3.42
CA LEU A 54 1.12 12.16 3.24
C LEU A 54 1.26 12.92 1.92
N ASN A 55 2.23 13.84 1.86
CA ASN A 55 2.59 14.55 0.64
C ASN A 55 3.99 14.11 0.18
N ALA A 56 4.14 13.92 -1.14
CA ALA A 56 5.42 13.58 -1.73
C ALA A 56 6.34 14.80 -1.84
N LEU A 57 7.56 14.67 -1.33
CA LEU A 57 8.64 15.63 -1.57
C LEU A 57 9.42 15.28 -2.84
N SER A 58 9.69 13.98 -3.00
CA SER A 58 10.35 13.39 -4.15
C SER A 58 10.08 11.89 -4.19
N TYR A 59 10.37 11.27 -5.33
CA TYR A 59 10.47 9.84 -5.47
C TYR A 59 11.71 9.52 -6.32
N ASP A 60 12.34 8.39 -6.05
CA ASP A 60 13.46 7.86 -6.83
C ASP A 60 13.02 6.53 -7.46
N ASP A 61 13.05 6.48 -8.79
CA ASP A 61 12.95 5.23 -9.55
C ASP A 61 14.34 4.58 -9.59
N LEU A 62 14.69 3.88 -8.51
CA LEU A 62 16.02 3.27 -8.33
C LEU A 62 16.29 2.20 -9.39
N GLN A 63 15.29 1.35 -9.68
CA GLN A 63 15.30 0.29 -10.70
C GLN A 63 13.89 0.06 -11.24
N TYR A 64 13.73 -0.68 -12.36
CA TYR A 64 12.41 -0.96 -12.94
C TYR A 64 11.47 -1.79 -12.02
N TYR A 65 12.01 -2.40 -10.96
CA TYR A 65 11.29 -3.21 -9.97
C TYR A 65 11.28 -2.59 -8.56
N GLU A 66 11.90 -1.41 -8.38
CA GLU A 66 12.10 -0.77 -7.08
C GLU A 66 11.86 0.74 -7.15
N ALA A 67 11.03 1.25 -6.23
CA ALA A 67 10.74 2.67 -6.09
C ALA A 67 10.91 3.11 -4.64
N ARG A 68 11.47 4.30 -4.42
CA ARG A 68 11.57 4.93 -3.11
C ARG A 68 10.79 6.24 -3.08
N PHE A 69 10.01 6.45 -2.03
CA PHE A 69 9.16 7.63 -1.86
C PHE A 69 9.57 8.39 -0.60
N PHE A 70 9.76 9.71 -0.70
CA PHE A 70 10.09 10.58 0.44
C PHE A 70 8.90 11.47 0.74
N LEU A 71 8.32 11.30 1.92
CA LEU A 71 7.00 11.82 2.26
C LEU A 71 7.03 12.58 3.59
N VAL A 72 6.07 13.49 3.76
CA VAL A 72 5.83 14.24 4.99
C VAL A 72 4.34 14.29 5.34
N PRO A 73 3.96 14.34 6.63
CA PRO A 73 2.58 14.60 7.05
C PRO A 73 2.16 16.06 6.76
N GLY A 74 0.87 16.29 6.53
CA GLY A 74 0.30 17.63 6.36
C GLY A 74 0.63 18.30 5.02
N MET A 75 -0.04 19.40 4.67
CA MET A 75 0.09 20.05 3.36
C MET A 75 1.52 20.53 3.08
N ALA A 76 2.02 20.25 1.88
CA ALA A 76 3.25 20.82 1.35
C ALA A 76 3.08 22.34 1.13
N THR A 77 3.21 23.14 2.19
CA THR A 77 3.32 24.60 2.09
C THR A 77 4.76 25.00 1.80
N HIS A 78 5.00 26.23 1.33
CA HIS A 78 6.35 26.73 0.99
C HIS A 78 7.36 26.71 2.15
N TYR A 79 6.93 26.36 3.37
CA TYR A 79 7.77 26.06 4.52
C TYR A 79 7.35 24.71 5.10
N ILE A 80 8.01 23.65 4.67
CA ILE A 80 7.88 22.34 5.30
C ILE A 80 8.95 22.29 6.40
N ASP A 81 8.59 22.76 7.60
CA ASP A 81 9.30 22.39 8.83
C ASP A 81 8.86 20.97 9.22
N ALA A 82 9.18 19.99 8.37
CA ALA A 82 8.82 18.60 8.59
C ALA A 82 9.68 18.02 9.69
N LYS A 83 9.13 18.07 10.90
CA LYS A 83 9.60 17.35 12.08
C LYS A 83 9.52 15.83 11.93
N LEU A 84 8.81 15.35 10.91
CA LEU A 84 8.66 13.93 10.60
C LEU A 84 8.93 13.68 9.12
N SER A 85 9.78 12.71 8.83
CA SER A 85 9.98 12.17 7.48
C SER A 85 9.50 10.74 7.42
N ILE A 86 8.84 10.38 6.32
CA ILE A 86 8.40 9.02 6.05
C ILE A 86 9.06 8.59 4.74
N ILE A 87 9.71 7.43 4.77
CA ILE A 87 10.34 6.82 3.60
C ILE A 87 9.62 5.50 3.33
N ARG A 88 9.17 5.32 2.09
CA ARG A 88 8.66 4.02 1.61
C ARG A 88 9.65 3.47 0.61
N GLU A 89 10.08 2.24 0.80
CA GLU A 89 10.91 1.51 -0.16
C GLU A 89 10.13 0.30 -0.64
N ARG A 90 9.79 0.29 -1.92
CA ARG A 90 8.91 -0.70 -2.52
C ARG A 90 9.67 -1.52 -3.53
N MET A 91 9.49 -2.84 -3.46
CA MET A 91 10.07 -3.79 -4.41
C MET A 91 9.01 -4.78 -4.89
N VAL A 92 9.11 -5.17 -6.16
CA VAL A 92 8.34 -6.29 -6.73
C VAL A 92 9.32 -7.35 -7.22
N GLY A 93 9.12 -8.60 -6.78
CA GLY A 93 10.08 -9.69 -7.01
C GLY A 93 9.45 -11.06 -6.75
N GLY A 94 8.38 -11.40 -7.46
CA GLY A 94 7.48 -12.53 -7.15
C GLY A 94 6.48 -12.27 -6.02
N SER A 95 6.78 -11.36 -5.09
CA SER A 95 5.83 -10.75 -4.15
C SER A 95 5.97 -9.22 -4.16
N PHE A 96 4.99 -8.52 -3.58
CA PHE A 96 5.11 -7.09 -3.29
C PHE A 96 5.66 -6.93 -1.87
N ARG A 97 6.76 -6.20 -1.74
CA ARG A 97 7.35 -5.86 -0.45
C ARG A 97 7.47 -4.36 -0.31
N GLU A 98 7.15 -3.86 0.87
CA GLU A 98 7.31 -2.45 1.21
C GLU A 98 7.93 -2.32 2.59
N GLN A 99 9.04 -1.60 2.68
CA GLN A 99 9.56 -1.12 3.95
C GLN A 99 9.05 0.30 4.19
N VAL A 100 8.52 0.55 5.37
CA VAL A 100 8.14 1.90 5.83
C VAL A 100 9.07 2.29 6.96
N THR A 101 9.72 3.43 6.81
CA THR A 101 10.59 4.05 7.82
C THR A 101 10.04 5.42 8.19
N ILE A 102 9.96 5.72 9.48
CA ILE A 102 9.54 7.02 10.02
C ILE A 102 10.68 7.57 10.88
N LEU A 103 11.06 8.81 10.64
CA LEU A 103 12.11 9.51 11.36
C LEU A 103 11.54 10.72 12.10
N ASN A 104 11.85 10.85 13.39
CA ASN A 104 11.58 12.04 14.18
C ASN A 104 12.77 13.00 14.12
N HIS A 105 12.59 14.15 13.49
CA HIS A 105 13.60 15.22 13.40
C HIS A 105 13.39 16.32 14.45
N ASP A 106 12.36 16.22 15.30
CA ASP A 106 12.13 17.18 16.38
C ASP A 106 13.03 16.91 17.58
N GLU A 107 13.18 17.92 18.43
CA GLU A 107 13.84 17.81 19.74
C GLU A 107 12.91 17.25 20.82
N LYS A 108 11.71 16.78 20.44
CA LYS A 108 10.67 16.27 21.34
C LYS A 108 10.25 14.86 20.95
N PRO A 109 9.90 14.01 21.92
CA PRO A 109 9.32 12.71 21.63
C PRO A 109 7.94 12.87 20.99
N VAL A 110 7.53 11.86 20.22
CA VAL A 110 6.24 11.83 19.54
C VAL A 110 5.61 10.44 19.61
N ASP A 111 4.30 10.41 19.80
CA ASP A 111 3.47 9.22 19.66
C ASP A 111 2.68 9.29 18.35
N LEU A 112 2.79 8.24 17.55
CA LEU A 112 2.22 8.17 16.21
C LEU A 112 1.28 6.97 16.08
N GLN A 113 0.14 7.22 15.45
CA GLN A 113 -0.73 6.17 14.93
C GLN A 113 -0.47 6.01 13.43
N VAL A 114 0.24 4.96 13.05
CA VAL A 114 0.53 4.63 11.65
C VAL A 114 -0.54 3.66 11.17
N ARG A 115 -1.17 3.94 10.04
CA ARG A 115 -2.24 3.12 9.47
C ARG A 115 -1.99 2.88 7.99
N MET A 116 -2.03 1.61 7.59
CA MET A 116 -2.12 1.20 6.20
C MET A 116 -3.52 0.66 5.94
N ASP A 117 -4.29 1.35 5.12
CA ASP A 117 -5.53 0.80 4.59
C ASP A 117 -5.23 -0.09 3.39
N ALA A 118 -5.82 -1.27 3.37
CA ALA A 118 -5.62 -2.27 2.34
C ALA A 118 -6.95 -2.79 1.82
N GLY A 119 -7.02 -3.04 0.51
CA GLY A 119 -8.22 -3.55 -0.13
C GLY A 119 -7.92 -4.27 -1.44
N SER A 120 -8.78 -5.24 -1.77
CA SER A 120 -8.68 -6.05 -2.99
C SER A 120 -10.06 -6.17 -3.62
N ASP A 121 -10.13 -5.97 -4.93
CA ASP A 121 -11.35 -6.19 -5.72
C ASP A 121 -11.22 -7.31 -6.75
N PHE A 122 -10.01 -7.81 -6.97
CA PHE A 122 -9.68 -8.87 -7.93
C PHE A 122 -10.20 -8.55 -9.33
N ALA A 123 -10.23 -7.26 -9.72
CA ALA A 123 -10.64 -6.79 -11.04
C ALA A 123 -9.69 -7.33 -12.12
N ASP A 124 -10.24 -7.84 -13.21
CA ASP A 124 -9.44 -8.25 -14.36
C ASP A 124 -9.11 -7.00 -15.19
N LEU A 125 -7.89 -6.91 -15.72
CA LEU A 125 -7.44 -5.81 -16.59
C LEU A 125 -8.30 -5.66 -17.84
N PHE A 126 -8.91 -6.75 -18.32
CA PHE A 126 -9.69 -6.78 -19.54
C PHE A 126 -11.20 -6.77 -19.30
N GLN A 127 -11.67 -6.77 -18.04
CA GLN A 127 -13.10 -6.70 -17.74
C GLN A 127 -13.67 -5.34 -18.14
N VAL A 128 -14.69 -5.36 -19.01
CA VAL A 128 -15.44 -4.16 -19.40
C VAL A 128 -16.20 -3.63 -18.18
N LYS A 129 -16.38 -2.31 -18.05
CA LYS A 129 -17.04 -1.65 -16.90
C LYS A 129 -18.37 -2.30 -16.46
N ASP A 130 -19.14 -2.85 -17.40
CA ASP A 130 -20.42 -3.51 -17.14
C ASP A 130 -20.30 -4.92 -16.49
N GLU A 131 -19.14 -5.58 -16.61
CA GLU A 131 -18.88 -6.91 -16.05
C GLU A 131 -18.44 -6.86 -14.58
N ILE A 132 -17.85 -5.75 -14.13
CA ILE A 132 -17.47 -5.52 -12.72
C ILE A 132 -18.70 -5.60 -11.81
N VAL A 133 -19.85 -5.10 -12.28
CA VAL A 133 -21.12 -5.08 -11.57
C VAL A 133 -21.72 -6.49 -11.41
N ASN A 134 -21.30 -7.46 -12.23
CA ASN A 134 -21.88 -8.80 -12.32
C ASN A 134 -20.92 -9.93 -11.93
N LYS A 135 -19.88 -9.65 -11.13
CA LYS A 135 -18.97 -10.69 -10.63
C LYS A 135 -19.72 -11.72 -9.80
N LYS A 136 -19.93 -12.90 -10.38
CA LYS A 136 -20.49 -14.07 -9.69
C LYS A 136 -19.47 -14.58 -8.68
N GLY A 137 -19.46 -14.12 -7.44
CA GLY A 137 -18.54 -14.61 -6.42
C GLY A 137 -18.63 -13.83 -5.12
N GLU A 138 -17.89 -14.26 -4.11
CA GLU A 138 -17.88 -13.68 -2.78
C GLU A 138 -16.51 -13.05 -2.50
N LEU A 139 -16.51 -11.75 -2.16
CA LEU A 139 -15.36 -11.08 -1.57
C LEU A 139 -15.38 -11.27 -0.05
N TYR A 140 -14.21 -11.52 0.55
CA TYR A 140 -14.05 -11.63 1.99
C TYR A 140 -12.78 -10.95 2.47
N ALA A 141 -12.80 -10.56 3.74
CA ALA A 141 -11.68 -9.98 4.47
C ALA A 141 -11.62 -10.61 5.87
N GLU A 142 -10.50 -11.25 6.17
CA GLU A 142 -10.25 -11.97 7.42
C GLU A 142 -9.00 -11.37 8.07
N ALA A 143 -9.21 -10.72 9.22
CA ALA A 143 -8.11 -10.25 10.06
C ALA A 143 -7.78 -11.35 11.07
N GLU A 144 -6.51 -11.77 11.06
CA GLU A 144 -5.94 -12.72 12.00
C GLU A 144 -4.96 -11.97 12.93
N ALA A 145 -4.37 -12.67 13.90
CA ALA A 145 -3.45 -12.03 14.85
C ALA A 145 -2.16 -11.50 14.21
N ASP A 146 -1.71 -12.11 13.10
CA ASP A 146 -0.42 -11.86 12.48
C ASP A 146 -0.50 -11.49 10.98
N ARG A 147 -1.71 -11.39 10.43
CA ARG A 147 -1.93 -11.13 9.00
C ARG A 147 -3.34 -10.61 8.70
N LEU A 148 -3.48 -9.98 7.54
CA LEU A 148 -4.75 -9.70 6.89
C LEU A 148 -4.85 -10.52 5.60
N ARG A 149 -5.97 -11.22 5.44
CA ARG A 149 -6.31 -11.98 4.24
C ARG A 149 -7.49 -11.33 3.55
N LEU A 150 -7.27 -10.88 2.32
CA LEU A 150 -8.29 -10.38 1.42
C LEU A 150 -8.49 -11.42 0.34
N GLY A 151 -9.74 -11.76 -0.01
CA GLY A 151 -9.97 -12.86 -0.94
C GLY A 151 -11.25 -12.75 -1.75
N TYR A 152 -11.25 -13.50 -2.84
CA TYR A 152 -12.39 -13.71 -3.72
C TYR A 152 -12.55 -15.21 -3.99
N ARG A 153 -13.78 -15.71 -3.91
CA ARG A 153 -14.11 -17.11 -4.19
C ARG A 153 -15.32 -17.26 -5.10
N ARG A 154 -15.22 -18.17 -6.07
CA ARG A 154 -16.30 -18.61 -6.97
C ARG A 154 -16.16 -20.10 -7.29
N GLY A 155 -16.89 -20.95 -6.58
CA GLY A 155 -16.71 -22.41 -6.71
C GLY A 155 -15.28 -22.81 -6.35
N ASN A 156 -14.57 -23.49 -7.26
CA ASN A 156 -13.17 -23.87 -7.08
C ASN A 156 -12.17 -22.74 -7.38
N PHE A 157 -12.63 -21.65 -7.98
CA PHE A 157 -11.78 -20.49 -8.28
C PHE A 157 -11.57 -19.67 -7.01
N ARG A 158 -10.31 -19.42 -6.65
CA ARG A 158 -9.94 -18.59 -5.50
C ARG A 158 -8.79 -17.66 -5.85
N ARG A 159 -8.88 -16.41 -5.39
CA ARG A 159 -7.81 -15.43 -5.44
C ARG A 159 -7.66 -14.85 -4.04
N GLU A 160 -6.43 -14.71 -3.57
CA GLU A 160 -6.17 -14.11 -2.26
C GLU A 160 -4.96 -13.21 -2.28
N THR A 161 -5.01 -12.22 -1.42
CA THR A 161 -3.92 -11.34 -1.04
C THR A 161 -3.72 -11.50 0.46
N VAL A 162 -2.53 -11.92 0.87
CA VAL A 162 -2.17 -12.07 2.29
C VAL A 162 -1.10 -11.05 2.63
N ILE A 163 -1.35 -10.26 3.67
CA ILE A 163 -0.51 -9.15 4.09
C ILE A 163 0.01 -9.44 5.50
N SER A 164 1.31 -9.32 5.71
CA SER A 164 1.95 -9.52 7.01
C SER A 164 3.07 -8.49 7.24
N CYS A 165 3.44 -8.27 8.50
CA CYS A 165 4.42 -7.24 8.88
C CYS A 165 5.51 -7.83 9.77
N SER A 166 6.74 -7.31 9.67
CA SER A 166 7.85 -7.71 10.54
C SER A 166 7.71 -7.18 11.98
N ARG A 167 6.95 -6.10 12.17
CA ARG A 167 6.51 -5.59 13.49
C ARG A 167 5.10 -6.05 13.82
N THR A 168 4.80 -6.20 15.11
CA THR A 168 3.44 -6.47 15.58
C THR A 168 2.50 -5.34 15.18
N ALA A 169 1.47 -5.70 14.41
CA ALA A 169 0.41 -4.80 13.96
C ALA A 169 -0.94 -5.23 14.56
N ALA A 170 -1.84 -4.26 14.71
CA ALA A 170 -3.26 -4.53 14.91
C ALA A 170 -3.95 -4.59 13.55
N TYR A 171 -4.41 -5.79 13.17
CA TYR A 171 -5.13 -6.05 11.91
C TYR A 171 -6.64 -5.90 12.08
N ASP A 172 -7.30 -5.37 11.05
CA ASP A 172 -8.75 -5.38 10.89
C ASP A 172 -9.12 -5.66 9.43
N ARG A 173 -10.41 -5.70 9.13
CA ARG A 173 -10.91 -6.05 7.78
C ARG A 173 -10.52 -5.05 6.69
N ASN A 174 -10.05 -3.86 7.05
CA ASN A 174 -9.74 -2.77 6.14
C ASN A 174 -8.23 -2.46 6.07
N GLY A 175 -7.38 -3.21 6.76
CA GLY A 175 -5.94 -2.92 6.82
C GLY A 175 -5.30 -3.28 8.16
N PHE A 176 -4.26 -2.53 8.52
CA PHE A 176 -3.50 -2.74 9.74
C PHE A 176 -2.84 -1.48 10.26
N SER A 177 -2.49 -1.47 11.55
CA SER A 177 -1.97 -0.28 12.21
C SER A 177 -0.90 -0.56 13.25
N PHE A 178 -0.07 0.45 13.52
CA PHE A 178 0.99 0.45 14.52
C PHE A 178 0.85 1.67 15.43
N SER A 179 1.03 1.47 16.73
CA SER A 179 1.27 2.56 17.68
C SER A 179 2.77 2.66 17.88
N VAL A 180 3.35 3.80 17.51
CA VAL A 180 4.81 4.00 17.46
C VAL A 180 5.17 5.17 18.37
N HIS A 181 6.10 4.94 19.28
CA HIS A 181 6.74 5.98 20.08
C HIS A 181 8.14 6.23 19.52
N LEU A 182 8.51 7.49 19.32
CA LEU A 182 9.83 7.89 18.86
C LEU A 182 10.38 8.99 19.76
N GLU A 183 11.56 8.76 20.33
CA GLU A 183 12.36 9.79 20.99
C GLU A 183 12.91 10.80 19.96
N PRO A 184 13.45 11.96 20.41
CA PRO A 184 14.12 12.90 19.52
C PRO A 184 15.22 12.24 18.68
N ASN A 185 15.22 12.47 17.37
CA ASN A 185 16.18 11.89 16.40
C ASN A 185 16.11 10.36 16.26
N GLU A 186 15.08 9.71 16.81
CA GLU A 186 14.87 8.27 16.66
C GLU A 186 14.16 7.95 15.32
N GLN A 187 14.38 6.73 14.85
CA GLN A 187 13.66 6.17 13.71
C GLN A 187 13.00 4.83 14.06
N TRP A 188 11.89 4.56 13.40
CA TRP A 188 11.19 3.29 13.45
C TRP A 188 10.98 2.75 12.04
N SER A 189 11.07 1.42 11.89
CA SER A 189 10.80 0.76 10.61
C SER A 189 10.06 -0.57 10.77
N THR A 190 9.29 -0.90 9.72
CA THR A 190 8.67 -2.21 9.51
C THR A 190 8.76 -2.61 8.05
N ASP A 191 8.94 -3.90 7.81
CA ASP A 191 8.77 -4.53 6.51
C ASP A 191 7.34 -5.07 6.40
N ILE A 192 6.78 -4.98 5.21
CA ILE A 192 5.43 -5.42 4.89
C ILE A 192 5.53 -6.33 3.68
N ASP A 193 5.09 -7.58 3.82
CA ASP A 193 5.06 -8.56 2.73
C ASP A 193 3.61 -8.79 2.28
N VAL A 194 3.40 -8.70 0.97
CA VAL A 194 2.11 -8.93 0.32
C VAL A 194 2.28 -10.07 -0.68
N GLN A 195 1.60 -11.17 -0.38
CA GLN A 195 1.63 -12.39 -1.17
C GLN A 195 0.31 -12.60 -1.90
N THR A 196 0.40 -13.01 -3.15
CA THR A 196 -0.76 -13.33 -3.98
C THR A 196 -0.90 -14.84 -4.13
N PHE A 197 -2.14 -15.34 -4.04
CA PHE A 197 -2.46 -16.74 -4.26
C PHE A 197 -3.54 -16.85 -5.32
N ALA A 198 -3.30 -17.71 -6.31
CA ALA A 198 -4.25 -18.00 -7.37
C ALA A 198 -4.48 -19.51 -7.45
N LEU A 199 -5.69 -19.94 -7.14
CA LEU A 199 -6.17 -21.31 -7.38
C LEU A 199 -7.24 -21.28 -8.46
N GLY A 200 -7.09 -22.13 -9.46
CA GLY A 200 -7.98 -22.27 -10.61
C GLY A 200 -8.32 -23.72 -10.85
#